data_AF-A0A558EXA9-F1
#
_entry.id   AF-A0A558EXA9-F1
#
_cell.length_a   1.000
_cell.length_b   1.000
_cell.length_c   1.000
_cell.angle_alpha   90.00
_cell.angle_beta   90.00
_cell.angle_gamma   90.00
#
_symmetry.space_group_name_H-M   'P 1'
#
loop_
_entity.id
_entity.type
_entity.pdbx_description
1 polymer ?
#
loop_
_entity_poly.entity_id
_entity_poly.type
_entity_poly.pdbx_seq_one_letter_code
_entity_poly.pdbx_strand_id
1 'polypeptide(L)' 'MSFIDSPIGRCEKVREMVLLDETQQECAYEHGCPPGRDCPLEGCFARVSGMSDAHAEAVAGKKTRG' A
#
# COMPACT_ATOMS: atom_id res chain seq x y z
N MET A 1 -16.20 15.32 6.69
CA MET A 1 -15.34 14.96 5.54
C MET A 1 -14.07 14.38 6.13
N SER A 2 -13.86 13.07 5.99
CA SER A 2 -12.61 12.44 6.42
C SER A 2 -11.60 12.67 5.33
N PHE A 3 -10.58 13.48 5.62
CA PHE A 3 -9.44 13.64 4.74
C PHE A 3 -8.65 12.34 4.79
N ILE A 4 -8.55 11.67 3.65
CA ILE A 4 -7.66 10.52 3.51
C ILE A 4 -6.26 11.12 3.38
N ASP A 5 -5.49 11.11 4.47
CA ASP A 5 -4.06 11.45 4.46
C ASP A 5 -3.21 10.30 3.90
N SER A 6 -3.86 9.19 3.52
CA SER A 6 -3.20 8.04 2.93
C SER A 6 -2.76 8.34 1.50
N PRO A 7 -1.55 7.93 1.09
CA PRO A 7 -1.09 8.04 -0.29
C PRO A 7 -2.04 7.31 -1.24
N ILE A 8 -2.35 7.93 -2.38
CA ILE A 8 -3.22 7.38 -3.41
C ILE A 8 -2.48 7.27 -4.75
N GLY A 9 -2.70 6.18 -5.47
CA GLY A 9 -2.13 5.93 -6.78
C GLY A 9 -3.23 5.68 -7.83
N ARG A 10 -2.95 5.97 -9.10
CA ARG A 10 -3.84 5.60 -10.21
C ARG A 10 -3.43 4.24 -10.76
N CYS A 11 -4.27 3.23 -10.60
CA CYS A 11 -4.00 1.90 -11.16
C CYS A 11 -4.57 1.79 -12.57
N GLU A 12 -3.71 1.64 -13.59
CA GLU A 12 -4.18 1.52 -14.98
C GLU A 12 -4.84 0.18 -15.31
N LYS A 13 -4.59 -0.87 -14.51
CA LYS A 13 -5.21 -2.19 -14.70
C LYS A 13 -6.71 -2.18 -14.40
N VAL A 14 -7.09 -1.50 -13.32
CA VAL A 14 -8.50 -1.38 -12.89
C VAL A 14 -9.09 -0.01 -13.22
N ARG A 15 -8.27 0.94 -13.68
CA ARG A 15 -8.61 2.31 -14.10
C ARG A 15 -9.23 3.15 -12.99
N GLU A 16 -8.86 2.86 -11.74
CA GLU A 16 -9.36 3.50 -10.53
C GLU A 16 -8.23 4.09 -9.68
N MET A 17 -8.61 4.93 -8.72
CA MET A 17 -7.71 5.40 -7.68
C MET A 17 -7.68 4.36 -6.56
N VAL A 18 -6.48 3.90 -6.20
CA VAL A 18 -6.25 2.88 -5.17
C VAL A 18 -5.48 3.48 -4.01
N LEU A 19 -5.68 2.95 -2.80
CA LEU A 19 -4.88 3.38 -1.65
C LEU A 19 -3.52 2.66 -1.73
N LEU A 20 -2.46 3.38 -1.39
CA LEU A 20 -1.10 2.83 -1.38
C LEU A 20 -0.63 2.50 0.05
N ASP A 21 -1.44 2.85 1.05
CA ASP A 21 -1.18 2.54 2.47
C ASP A 21 -1.69 1.14 2.87
N GLU A 22 -2.41 0.47 1.97
CA GLU A 22 -2.78 -0.95 2.04
C GLU A 22 -1.69 -1.81 1.39
N THR A 23 -1.74 -3.12 1.64
CA THR A 23 -0.84 -4.07 0.96
C THR A 23 -1.30 -4.33 -0.47
N GLN A 24 -0.36 -4.70 -1.35
CA GLN A 24 -0.70 -5.07 -2.73
C GLN A 24 -1.72 -6.22 -2.80
N GLN A 25 -1.71 -7.15 -1.83
CA GLN A 25 -2.65 -8.26 -1.76
C GLN A 25 -4.08 -7.79 -1.42
N GLU A 26 -4.23 -6.84 -0.51
CA GLU A 26 -5.53 -6.24 -0.19
C GLU A 26 -6.09 -5.51 -1.41
N CYS A 27 -5.27 -4.67 -2.05
CA CYS A 27 -5.70 -3.95 -3.25
C CYS A 27 -6.12 -4.91 -4.36
N ALA A 28 -5.36 -6.00 -4.54
CA ALA A 28 -5.69 -7.03 -5.51
C ALA A 28 -7.01 -7.75 -5.18
N TYR A 29 -7.29 -8.00 -3.90
CA TYR A 29 -8.54 -8.60 -3.45
C TYR A 29 -9.73 -7.65 -3.61
N GLU A 30 -9.58 -6.38 -3.21
CA GLU A 30 -10.64 -5.36 -3.28
C GLU A 30 -11.03 -5.03 -4.72
N HIS A 31 -10.04 -4.88 -5.62
CA HIS A 31 -10.29 -4.53 -7.02
C HIS A 31 -10.33 -5.74 -7.97
N GLY A 32 -10.24 -6.96 -7.44
CA GLY A 32 -10.28 -8.19 -8.24
C GLY A 32 -9.15 -8.30 -9.28
N CYS A 33 -7.95 -7.83 -8.93
CA CYS A 33 -6.79 -7.95 -9.81
C CYS A 33 -6.46 -9.43 -10.04
N PRO A 34 -6.32 -9.88 -11.30
CA PRO A 34 -6.01 -11.27 -11.59
C PRO A 34 -4.60 -11.63 -11.07
N PRO A 35 -4.42 -12.81 -10.44
CA PRO A 35 -3.12 -13.27 -9.97
C PRO A 35 -2.14 -13.45 -11.13
N GLY A 36 -0.86 -13.14 -10.90
CA GLY A 36 0.21 -13.39 -11.87
C GLY A 36 0.40 -12.30 -12.93
N ARG A 37 -0.18 -11.10 -12.75
CA ARG A 37 0.13 -9.94 -13.58
C ARG A 37 1.11 -9.01 -12.87
N ASP A 38 2.09 -8.52 -13.62
CA ASP A 38 2.95 -7.40 -13.20
C ASP A 38 2.07 -6.19 -12.87
N CYS A 39 2.06 -5.80 -11.59
CA CYS A 39 1.29 -4.67 -11.10
C CYS A 39 2.09 -3.39 -11.37
N PRO A 40 1.54 -2.40 -12.08
CA PRO A 40 2.27 -1.16 -12.38
C PRO A 40 2.59 -0.32 -11.13
N LEU A 41 1.93 -0.62 -10.00
CA LEU A 41 2.15 0.00 -8.70
C LEU A 41 2.89 -0.93 -7.73
N GLU A 42 3.49 -2.01 -8.24
CA GLU A 42 4.36 -2.87 -7.43
C GLU A 42 5.49 -2.05 -6.81
N GLY A 43 5.71 -2.24 -5.50
CA GLY A 43 6.67 -1.45 -4.72
C GLY A 43 6.16 -0.07 -4.26
N CYS A 44 4.98 0.37 -4.69
CA CYS A 44 4.34 1.57 -4.15
C CYS A 44 3.44 1.30 -2.94
N PHE A 45 2.99 0.05 -2.78
CA PHE A 45 2.13 -0.37 -1.66
C PHE A 45 2.90 -0.51 -0.36
N ALA A 46 2.20 -0.29 0.76
CA ALA A 46 2.73 -0.55 2.08
C ALA A 46 3.03 -2.05 2.29
N ARG A 47 4.07 -2.34 3.08
CA ARG A 47 4.38 -3.71 3.50
C ARG A 47 3.41 -4.21 4.57
N VAL A 48 2.82 -3.30 5.33
CA VAL A 48 1.83 -3.55 6.38
C VAL A 48 0.73 -2.50 6.23
N SER A 49 -0.52 -2.93 6.17
CA SER A 49 -1.69 -2.07 6.00
C SER A 49 -1.80 -1.05 7.15
N GLY A 50 -2.07 0.21 6.82
CA GLY A 50 -2.16 1.27 7.83
C GLY A 50 -0.79 1.81 8.28
N MET A 51 0.30 1.36 7.65
CA MET A 51 1.65 1.82 7.93
C MET A 51 2.36 2.21 6.64
N SER A 52 2.53 3.50 6.44
CA SER A 52 3.40 4.00 5.39
C SER A 52 4.85 3.51 5.64
N ASP A 53 5.61 3.24 4.57
CA ASP A 53 6.95 2.66 4.66
C ASP A 53 7.91 3.49 5.55
N ALA A 54 7.78 4.83 5.50
CA ALA A 54 8.49 5.75 6.37
C ALA A 54 8.20 5.53 7.88
N HIS A 55 7.00 5.07 8.23
CA HIS A 55 6.64 4.71 9.60
C HIS A 55 7.15 3.31 9.97
N ALA A 56 7.11 2.35 9.03
CA ALA A 56 7.62 1.00 9.25
C ALA A 56 9.12 1.00 9.58
N GLU A 57 9.93 1.77 8.85
CA GLU A 57 11.37 1.94 9.10
C GLU A 57 11.64 2.60 10.47
N ALA A 58 10.82 3.59 10.83
CA ALA A 58 10.93 4.28 12.12
C ALA A 58 10.57 3.39 13.32
N VAL A 59 9.71 2.38 13.14
CA VAL A 59 9.39 1.39 14.18
C VAL A 59 10.42 0.26 14.21
N ALA A 60 10.93 -0.17 13.06
CA ALA A 60 11.98 -1.20 12.96
C ALA A 60 13.28 -0.78 13.67
N GLY A 61 13.67 0.50 13.57
CA GLY A 61 14.83 1.05 14.28
C GLY A 61 14.68 1.20 15.79
N LYS A 62 13.47 1.02 16.35
CA LYS A 62 13.21 1.22 17.79
C LYS A 62 13.24 -0.09 18.61
N LYS A 63 13.43 -1.26 18.00
CA LYS A 63 13.45 -2.55 18.72
C LYS A 63 14.78 -2.88 19.44
N THR A 64 15.77 -1.98 19.46
CA THR A 64 17.08 -2.21 20.11
C THR A 64 17.51 -1.05 21.02
N ARG A 65 16.66 -0.71 21.98
CA ARG A 65 17.05 0.00 23.20
C ARG A 65 16.08 -0.47 24.29
N GLY A 66 16.40 -1.52 25.04
CA GLY A 66 17.51 -1.55 26.00
C GLY A 66 16.90 -1.21 27.35
#